data_AF-A0A4U9DDE3-F1
#
_entry.id   AF-A0A4U9DDE3-F1
#
_cell.length_a   1.000
_cell.length_b   1.000
_cell.length_c   1.000
_cell.angle_alpha   90.00
_cell.angle_beta   90.00
_cell.angle_gamma   90.00
#
_symmetry.space_group_name_H-M   'P 1'
#
loop_
_entity.id
_entity.type
_entity.pdbx_description
1 polymer ?
#
loop_
_entity_poly.entity_id
_entity_poly.type
_entity_poly.pdbx_seq_one_letter_code
_entity_poly.pdbx_strand_id
1 'polypeptide(L)'
;MLTQVDALLMLDVYSAGEAPIPGADSRSLCRTIRGRGKVDPILLSDPAQAAEMLASVLTGNDLVLVQGAGISEKLPATWLKSNSCRIKRRRSAVADKIAVLFGGTSAEREVSLNSGAAVLAGLREAGVDAHPVDPRDVDITQLKQLGFKKAFIALHGRGGEDGTLQGLLELIQLPYTGSGVMASAISMDKVRSKLLWQGAGLPVAPWVALTRSQFNAGLTAEVAQQITALGLPLIIKPSREGSSVGHVES
;
A
#
# COMPACT_ATOMS: atom_id res chain seq x y z
N MET A 1 -12.49 -1.09 -5.19
CA MET A 1 -11.84 0.09 -4.57
C MET A 1 -11.77 1.26 -5.53
N LEU A 2 -11.08 1.20 -6.67
CA LEU A 2 -11.04 2.34 -7.61
C LEU A 2 -12.41 2.74 -8.22
N THR A 3 -13.40 1.85 -8.19
CA THR A 3 -14.76 2.10 -8.68
C THR A 3 -15.58 3.08 -7.84
N GLN A 4 -15.09 3.46 -6.67
CA GLN A 4 -15.73 4.42 -5.76
C GLN A 4 -14.94 5.73 -5.66
N VAL A 5 -13.95 5.92 -6.53
CA VAL A 5 -13.07 7.08 -6.53
C VAL A 5 -13.53 8.03 -7.63
N ASP A 6 -13.84 9.28 -7.26
CA ASP A 6 -14.26 10.33 -8.20
C ASP A 6 -13.07 10.88 -9.02
N ALA A 7 -11.87 10.89 -8.42
CA ALA A 7 -10.64 11.30 -9.09
C ALA A 7 -9.42 10.50 -8.60
N LEU A 8 -8.63 9.98 -9.53
CA LEU A 8 -7.39 9.26 -9.24
C LEU A 8 -6.19 10.05 -9.75
N LEU A 9 -5.39 10.58 -8.82
CA LEU A 9 -4.11 11.20 -9.14
C LEU A 9 -3.01 10.13 -9.04
N MET A 10 -2.24 9.95 -10.11
CA MET A 10 -1.11 9.04 -10.15
C MET A 10 0.19 9.84 -10.29
N LEU A 11 1.04 9.75 -9.27
CA LEU A 11 2.41 10.26 -9.30
C LEU A 11 3.33 9.24 -9.97
N ASP A 12 4.44 9.69 -10.55
CA ASP A 12 5.45 8.78 -11.09
C ASP A 12 6.01 7.84 -10.00
N VAL A 13 6.25 6.58 -10.40
CA VAL A 13 6.93 5.59 -9.56
C VAL A 13 8.38 6.02 -9.45
N TYR A 14 8.76 6.52 -8.27
CA TYR A 14 10.15 6.83 -7.97
C TYR A 14 10.82 5.59 -7.35
N SER A 15 12.13 5.45 -7.55
CA SER A 15 12.84 4.33 -6.95
C SER A 15 13.11 4.59 -5.47
N ALA A 16 12.90 3.57 -4.64
CA ALA A 16 13.31 3.60 -3.24
C ALA A 16 14.83 3.31 -3.11
N GLY A 17 15.65 3.92 -3.97
CA GLY A 17 17.09 3.68 -4.05
C GLY A 17 17.53 2.57 -5.03
N GLU A 18 16.61 2.02 -5.82
CA GLU A 18 16.88 0.94 -6.79
C GLU A 18 16.85 1.44 -8.25
N ALA A 19 17.27 0.61 -9.20
CA ALA A 19 17.06 0.91 -10.62
C ALA A 19 15.55 0.79 -10.97
N PRO A 20 14.98 1.73 -11.74
CA PRO A 20 13.58 1.63 -12.17
C PRO A 20 13.31 0.34 -12.95
N ILE A 21 12.22 -0.37 -12.62
CA ILE A 21 11.81 -1.57 -13.37
C ILE A 21 11.23 -1.13 -14.73
N PRO A 22 11.81 -1.57 -15.87
CA PRO A 22 11.30 -1.22 -17.19
C PRO A 22 9.82 -1.61 -17.36
N GLY A 23 8.98 -0.64 -17.72
CA GLY A 23 7.54 -0.83 -17.93
C GLY A 23 6.67 -0.84 -16.67
N ALA A 24 7.26 -0.75 -15.47
CA ALA A 24 6.53 -0.54 -14.22
C ALA A 24 6.42 0.97 -13.90
N ASP A 25 6.00 1.75 -14.89
CA ASP A 25 5.86 3.20 -14.79
C ASP A 25 4.38 3.62 -14.67
N SER A 26 4.16 4.78 -14.05
CA SER A 26 2.81 5.30 -13.81
C SER A 26 2.05 5.58 -15.11
N ARG A 27 2.75 5.89 -16.22
CA ARG A 27 2.14 6.12 -17.53
C ARG A 27 1.52 4.84 -18.10
N SER A 28 2.21 3.71 -17.97
CA SER A 28 1.74 2.38 -18.37
C SER A 28 0.54 1.95 -17.54
N LEU A 29 0.59 2.15 -16.21
CA LEU A 29 -0.55 1.93 -15.32
C LEU A 29 -1.77 2.82 -15.67
N CYS A 30 -1.55 4.11 -15.89
CA CYS A 30 -2.61 5.04 -16.29
C CYS A 30 -3.31 4.58 -17.57
N ARG A 31 -2.53 4.14 -18.58
CA ARG A 31 -3.08 3.62 -19.85
C ARG A 31 -3.96 2.40 -19.64
N THR A 32 -3.51 1.46 -18.80
CA THR A 32 -4.28 0.26 -18.44
C THR A 32 -5.58 0.60 -17.70
N ILE A 33 -5.53 1.52 -16.73
CA ILE A 33 -6.71 1.92 -15.96
C ILE A 33 -7.73 2.63 -16.87
N ARG A 34 -7.26 3.56 -17.70
CA ARG A 34 -8.09 4.26 -18.69
C ARG A 34 -8.75 3.28 -19.66
N GLY A 35 -8.01 2.30 -20.17
CA GLY A 35 -8.54 1.25 -21.06
C GLY A 35 -9.64 0.38 -20.43
N ARG A 36 -9.74 0.34 -19.09
CA ARG A 36 -10.81 -0.35 -18.37
C ARG A 36 -12.07 0.51 -18.16
N GLY A 37 -12.03 1.79 -18.51
CA GLY A 37 -13.19 2.69 -18.61
C GLY A 37 -13.90 3.04 -17.29
N LYS A 38 -13.27 2.81 -16.14
CA LYS A 38 -13.91 2.99 -14.82
C LYS A 38 -13.54 4.29 -14.11
N VAL A 39 -12.34 4.79 -14.36
CA VAL A 39 -11.77 6.03 -13.83
C VAL A 39 -10.75 6.50 -14.85
N ASP A 40 -10.66 7.81 -15.07
CA ASP A 40 -9.60 8.40 -15.88
C ASP A 40 -8.49 8.95 -14.97
N PRO A 41 -7.32 8.28 -14.88
CA PRO A 41 -6.26 8.73 -14.00
C PRO A 41 -5.58 10.00 -14.52
N ILE A 42 -5.34 10.93 -13.62
CA ILE A 42 -4.56 12.14 -13.87
C ILE A 42 -3.11 11.82 -13.53
N LEU A 43 -2.27 11.70 -14.56
CA LEU A 43 -0.83 11.47 -14.38
C LEU A 43 -0.13 12.80 -14.03
N LEU A 44 0.60 12.79 -12.92
CA LEU A 44 1.42 13.90 -12.46
C LEU A 44 2.90 13.51 -12.55
N SER A 45 3.59 14.05 -13.55
CA SER A 45 5.03 13.85 -13.76
C SER A 45 5.89 14.61 -12.74
N ASP A 46 5.34 15.68 -12.17
CA ASP A 46 5.99 16.50 -11.15
C ASP A 46 5.15 16.51 -9.87
N PRO A 47 5.63 15.89 -8.78
CA PRO A 47 4.94 15.89 -7.50
C PRO A 47 4.68 17.27 -6.90
N ALA A 48 5.46 18.29 -7.25
CA ALA A 48 5.25 19.66 -6.75
C ALA A 48 3.89 20.22 -7.19
N GLN A 49 3.34 19.74 -8.31
CA GLN A 49 2.05 20.16 -8.86
C GLN A 49 0.86 19.44 -8.20
N ALA A 50 1.10 18.45 -7.34
CA ALA A 50 0.04 17.68 -6.71
C ALA A 50 -0.92 18.55 -5.89
N ALA A 51 -0.40 19.55 -5.18
CA ALA A 51 -1.21 20.45 -4.36
C ALA A 51 -2.15 21.33 -5.21
N GLU A 52 -1.66 21.87 -6.32
CA GLU A 52 -2.47 22.68 -7.25
C GLU A 52 -3.54 21.82 -7.94
N MET A 53 -3.17 20.61 -8.35
CA MET A 53 -4.10 19.68 -8.99
C MET A 53 -5.13 19.11 -8.02
N LEU A 54 -4.79 18.89 -6.76
CA LEU A 54 -5.77 18.57 -5.74
C LEU A 54 -6.72 19.76 -5.49
N ALA A 55 -6.22 21.00 -5.53
CA ALA A 55 -7.06 22.19 -5.33
C ALA A 55 -8.10 22.37 -6.45
N SER A 56 -7.79 21.95 -7.67
CA SER A 56 -8.72 22.06 -8.81
C SER A 56 -9.80 20.98 -8.82
N VAL A 57 -9.60 19.90 -8.05
CA VAL A 57 -10.49 18.73 -8.05
C VAL A 57 -11.29 18.61 -6.74
N LEU A 58 -10.72 19.04 -5.61
CA LEU A 58 -11.35 18.86 -4.30
C LEU A 58 -12.37 19.95 -3.96
N THR A 59 -13.42 19.52 -3.27
CA THR A 59 -14.46 20.33 -2.68
C THR A 59 -14.47 20.15 -1.15
N GLY A 60 -15.17 21.07 -0.46
CA GLY A 60 -15.29 21.06 1.00
C GLY A 60 -16.15 19.90 1.51
N ASN A 61 -15.60 18.69 1.51
CA ASN A 61 -16.02 17.46 2.21
C ASN A 61 -15.32 16.20 1.65
N ASP A 62 -14.39 16.35 0.71
CA ASP A 62 -13.74 15.21 0.06
C ASP A 62 -12.70 14.53 0.96
N LEU A 63 -12.64 13.21 0.86
CA LEU A 63 -11.65 12.38 1.54
C LEU A 63 -10.48 12.10 0.61
N VAL A 64 -9.30 12.64 0.94
CA VAL A 64 -8.07 12.35 0.20
C VAL A 64 -7.40 11.10 0.79
N LEU A 65 -7.35 10.03 0.01
CA LEU A 65 -6.59 8.82 0.33
C LEU A 65 -5.30 8.80 -0.47
N VAL A 66 -4.18 8.75 0.25
CA VAL A 66 -2.84 8.73 -0.34
C VAL A 66 -2.25 7.34 -0.15
N GLN A 67 -1.74 6.73 -1.22
CA GLN A 67 -1.06 5.44 -1.19
C GLN A 67 0.27 5.50 -1.96
N GLY A 68 1.28 4.80 -1.44
CA GLY A 68 2.65 4.81 -1.95
C GLY A 68 3.62 5.43 -0.95
N ALA A 69 4.89 5.04 -1.05
CA ALA A 69 5.94 5.69 -0.28
C ALA A 69 6.08 7.16 -0.76
N GLY A 70 6.61 8.07 0.05
CA GLY A 70 7.16 9.36 -0.41
C GLY A 70 6.20 10.53 -0.67
N ILE A 71 4.90 10.36 -0.49
CA ILE A 71 3.94 11.48 -0.64
C ILE A 71 3.94 12.38 0.62
N SER A 72 4.28 11.83 1.79
CA SER A 72 4.32 12.56 3.07
C SER A 72 5.28 13.77 3.07
N GLU A 73 6.30 13.78 2.21
CA GLU A 73 7.27 14.88 2.11
C GLU A 73 6.85 15.96 1.09
N LYS A 74 5.94 15.63 0.15
CA LYS A 74 5.71 16.43 -1.06
C LYS A 74 4.38 17.18 -1.09
N LEU A 75 3.48 16.91 -0.15
CA LEU A 75 2.31 17.75 0.12
C LEU A 75 2.63 18.67 1.31
N PRO A 76 2.86 19.98 1.09
CA PRO A 76 3.21 20.88 2.18
C PRO A 76 2.10 20.88 3.24
N ALA A 77 2.45 20.68 4.51
CA ALA A 77 1.50 20.78 5.63
C ALA A 77 0.75 22.13 5.65
N THR A 78 1.35 23.17 5.06
CA THR A 78 0.74 24.49 4.86
C THR A 78 -0.46 24.45 3.91
N TRP A 79 -0.45 23.63 2.86
CA TRP A 79 -1.56 23.54 1.91
C TRP A 79 -2.79 22.85 2.54
N LEU A 80 -2.58 21.78 3.31
CA LEU A 80 -3.63 21.14 4.10
C LEU A 80 -4.26 22.13 5.09
N LYS A 81 -3.45 22.99 5.73
CA LYS A 81 -3.93 24.03 6.65
C LYS A 81 -4.72 25.13 5.94
N SER A 82 -4.23 25.65 4.80
CA SER A 82 -4.87 26.73 4.05
C SER A 82 -6.26 26.37 3.50
N ASN A 83 -6.46 25.11 3.08
CA ASN A 83 -7.73 24.64 2.53
C ASN A 83 -8.65 23.93 3.55
N SER A 84 -8.17 23.67 4.78
CA SER A 84 -9.00 23.15 5.89
C SER A 84 -9.99 24.17 6.47
N CYS A 85 -9.91 25.45 6.06
CA CYS A 85 -10.63 26.54 6.71
C CYS A 85 -12.03 26.79 6.10
N ARG A 86 -12.96 25.84 6.30
CA ARG A 86 -14.40 26.12 6.47
C ARG A 86 -15.21 24.91 6.94
N ILE A 87 -14.65 24.10 7.85
CA ILE A 87 -15.42 23.02 8.48
C ILE A 87 -16.37 23.64 9.52
N LYS A 88 -17.65 23.78 9.17
CA LYS A 88 -18.71 24.05 10.15
C LYS A 88 -18.74 22.88 11.15
N ARG A 89 -18.13 23.08 12.32
CA ARG A 89 -18.20 22.16 13.46
C ARG A 89 -19.67 21.89 13.81
N ARG A 90 -20.21 20.75 13.38
CA ARG A 90 -21.33 20.12 14.07
C ARG A 90 -20.80 19.63 15.43
N ARG A 91 -20.98 20.45 16.46
CA ARG A 91 -20.82 20.02 17.85
C ARG A 91 -21.99 19.10 18.21
N SER A 92 -21.78 17.79 18.27
CA SER A 92 -22.39 16.86 19.27
C SER A 92 -22.07 15.37 19.04
N ALA A 93 -20.82 14.98 18.77
CA ALA A 93 -20.39 13.59 18.89
C ALA A 93 -19.00 13.54 19.54
N VAL A 94 -18.80 12.62 20.48
CA VAL A 94 -17.46 12.29 20.99
C VAL A 94 -16.60 11.93 19.78
N ALA A 95 -15.40 12.51 19.67
CA ALA A 95 -14.51 12.24 18.53
C ALA A 95 -14.22 10.73 18.44
N ASP A 96 -14.25 10.18 17.23
CA ASP A 96 -13.92 8.77 17.00
C ASP A 96 -12.48 8.51 17.46
N LYS A 97 -12.32 7.57 18.40
CA LYS A 97 -11.00 7.07 18.82
C LYS A 97 -10.42 6.17 17.74
N ILE A 98 -9.27 6.51 17.19
CA ILE A 98 -8.63 5.82 16.05
C ILE A 98 -7.37 5.08 16.54
N ALA A 99 -7.24 3.80 16.18
CA ALA A 99 -6.02 3.03 16.40
C ALA A 99 -5.10 3.21 15.20
N VAL A 100 -3.84 3.61 15.42
CA VAL A 100 -2.79 3.58 14.40
C VAL A 100 -1.97 2.32 14.64
N LEU A 101 -2.18 1.31 13.80
CA LEU A 101 -1.49 0.01 13.88
C LEU A 101 -0.13 0.12 13.19
N PHE A 102 0.95 -0.12 13.91
CA PHE A 102 2.32 0.03 13.43
C PHE A 102 3.28 -0.87 14.22
N GLY A 103 4.53 -1.03 13.79
CA GLY A 103 5.47 -1.97 14.38
C GLY A 103 5.22 -3.41 13.90
N GLY A 104 4.66 -4.26 14.77
CA GLY A 104 4.46 -5.69 14.50
C GLY A 104 5.75 -6.52 14.55
N THR A 105 5.73 -7.72 13.98
CA THR A 105 6.83 -8.70 14.09
C THR A 105 7.48 -9.07 12.75
N SER A 106 7.15 -8.37 11.67
CA SER A 106 7.75 -8.61 10.35
C SER A 106 9.21 -8.13 10.30
N ALA A 107 9.93 -8.53 9.24
CA ALA A 107 11.27 -8.02 8.95
C ALA A 107 11.27 -6.50 8.66
N GLU A 108 10.11 -5.92 8.36
CA GLU A 108 9.90 -4.52 7.99
C GLU A 108 9.44 -3.66 9.19
N ARG A 109 9.57 -4.17 10.43
CA ARG A 109 9.13 -3.51 11.67
C ARG A 109 9.63 -2.07 11.78
N GLU A 110 10.91 -1.82 11.56
CA GLU A 110 11.48 -0.46 11.71
C GLU A 110 10.88 0.54 10.71
N VAL A 111 10.62 0.08 9.48
CA VAL A 111 9.92 0.88 8.46
C VAL A 111 8.49 1.18 8.93
N SER A 112 7.83 0.21 9.56
CA SER A 112 6.49 0.39 10.11
C SER A 112 6.47 1.34 11.29
N LEU A 113 7.47 1.28 12.18
CA LEU A 113 7.60 2.21 13.30
C LEU A 113 7.69 3.66 12.82
N ASN A 114 8.55 3.91 11.83
CA ASN A 114 8.71 5.24 11.23
C ASN A 114 7.44 5.72 10.51
N SER A 115 6.81 4.84 9.72
CA SER A 115 5.57 5.15 9.00
C SER A 115 4.43 5.47 9.96
N GLY A 116 4.25 4.66 11.00
CA GLY A 116 3.22 4.83 12.01
C GLY A 116 3.40 6.10 12.85
N ALA A 117 4.64 6.45 13.18
CA ALA A 117 4.94 7.71 13.88
C ALA A 117 4.52 8.93 13.05
N ALA A 118 4.85 8.95 11.75
CA ALA A 118 4.47 10.03 10.85
C ALA A 118 2.93 10.13 10.68
N VAL A 119 2.26 8.98 10.49
CA VAL A 119 0.79 8.90 10.40
C VAL A 119 0.14 9.41 11.69
N LEU A 120 0.62 8.96 12.84
CA LEU A 120 0.08 9.36 14.14
C LEU A 120 0.20 10.87 14.36
N ALA A 121 1.35 11.46 14.03
CA ALA A 121 1.57 12.90 14.11
C ALA A 121 0.60 13.65 13.19
N GLY A 122 0.51 13.26 11.91
CA GLY A 122 -0.39 13.90 10.94
C GLY A 122 -1.86 13.83 11.33
N LEU A 123 -2.33 12.68 11.84
CA LEU A 123 -3.71 12.54 12.33
C LEU A 123 -3.99 13.46 13.53
N ARG A 124 -3.06 13.55 14.49
CA ARG A 124 -3.20 14.41 15.66
C ARG A 124 -3.18 15.89 15.29
N GLU A 125 -2.31 16.29 14.36
CA GLU A 125 -2.30 17.66 13.83
C GLU A 125 -3.62 18.05 13.16
N ALA A 126 -4.30 17.08 12.52
CA ALA A 126 -5.64 17.25 11.96
C ALA A 126 -6.77 17.24 13.01
N GLY A 127 -6.46 17.10 14.30
CA GLY A 127 -7.43 17.07 15.39
C GLY A 127 -8.16 15.73 15.55
N VAL A 128 -7.62 14.64 15.00
CA VAL A 128 -8.15 13.28 15.18
C VAL A 128 -7.65 12.69 16.51
N ASP A 129 -8.53 12.00 17.24
CA ASP A 129 -8.19 11.27 18.47
C ASP A 129 -7.47 9.94 18.14
N ALA A 130 -6.23 10.05 17.68
CA ALA A 130 -5.42 8.92 17.21
C ALA A 130 -4.44 8.43 18.29
N HIS A 131 -4.36 7.11 18.46
CA HIS A 131 -3.47 6.44 19.42
C HIS A 131 -2.59 5.39 18.75
N PRO A 132 -1.31 5.30 19.15
CA PRO A 132 -0.42 4.24 18.71
C PRO A 132 -0.87 2.88 19.27
N VAL A 133 -0.85 1.85 18.44
CA VAL A 133 -1.04 0.47 18.85
C VAL A 133 -0.05 -0.42 18.11
N ASP A 134 0.82 -1.09 18.86
CA ASP A 134 1.72 -2.11 18.30
C ASP A 134 1.15 -3.51 18.54
N PRO A 135 0.80 -4.28 17.49
CA PRO A 135 0.28 -5.64 17.64
C PRO A 135 1.25 -6.61 18.32
N ARG A 136 2.54 -6.27 18.41
CA ARG A 136 3.52 -7.04 19.18
C ARG A 136 3.22 -7.01 20.68
N ASP A 137 2.79 -5.86 21.18
CA ASP A 137 2.68 -5.57 22.61
C ASP A 137 1.21 -5.49 23.07
N VAL A 138 0.28 -5.31 22.15
CA VAL A 138 -1.15 -5.16 22.41
C VAL A 138 -1.94 -6.28 21.73
N ASP A 139 -2.84 -6.91 22.47
CA ASP A 139 -3.83 -7.83 21.91
C ASP A 139 -4.83 -7.06 21.02
N ILE A 140 -4.58 -7.11 19.72
CA ILE A 140 -5.41 -6.42 18.72
C ILE A 140 -6.80 -7.03 18.53
N THR A 141 -7.09 -8.21 19.08
CA THR A 141 -8.46 -8.75 19.05
C THR A 141 -9.40 -7.94 19.95
N GLN A 142 -8.86 -7.19 20.91
CA GLN A 142 -9.61 -6.40 21.87
C GLN A 142 -9.82 -4.94 21.45
N LEU A 143 -9.36 -4.52 20.26
CA LEU A 143 -9.42 -3.11 19.83
C LEU A 143 -10.81 -2.47 20.00
N LYS A 144 -11.87 -3.20 19.66
CA LYS A 144 -13.25 -2.72 19.82
C LYS A 144 -13.65 -2.53 21.28
N GLN A 145 -13.20 -3.43 22.17
CA GLN A 145 -13.42 -3.34 23.62
C GLN A 145 -12.63 -2.17 24.24
N LEU A 146 -11.44 -1.88 23.69
CA LEU A 146 -10.60 -0.73 24.05
C LEU A 146 -11.17 0.62 23.55
N GLY A 147 -12.35 0.60 22.93
CA GLY A 147 -13.11 1.78 22.52
C GLY A 147 -12.73 2.34 21.14
N PHE A 148 -11.82 1.69 20.41
CA PHE A 148 -11.47 2.13 19.06
C PHE A 148 -12.65 1.99 18.10
N LYS A 149 -12.82 2.98 17.24
CA LYS A 149 -13.91 3.05 16.25
C LYS A 149 -13.44 2.74 14.85
N LYS A 150 -12.16 2.98 14.55
CA LYS A 150 -11.52 2.65 13.27
C LYS A 150 -10.03 2.35 13.48
N ALA A 151 -9.43 1.65 12.53
CA ALA A 151 -8.00 1.37 12.50
C ALA A 151 -7.34 1.97 11.25
N PHE A 152 -6.26 2.73 11.45
CA PHE A 152 -5.33 3.07 10.38
C PHE A 152 -4.21 2.03 10.38
N ILE A 153 -4.03 1.34 9.27
CA ILE A 153 -2.99 0.30 9.11
C ILE A 153 -1.73 0.96 8.54
N ALA A 154 -0.69 1.04 9.36
CA ALA A 154 0.67 1.47 9.01
C ALA A 154 1.69 0.35 9.27
N LEU A 155 1.24 -0.91 9.22
CA LEU A 155 2.06 -2.12 9.28
C LEU A 155 2.60 -2.47 7.89
N HIS A 156 3.82 -3.02 7.84
CA HIS A 156 4.45 -3.49 6.60
C HIS A 156 4.78 -4.98 6.70
N GLY A 157 4.59 -5.70 5.60
CA GLY A 157 4.89 -7.12 5.49
C GLY A 157 3.79 -8.04 6.05
N ARG A 158 4.17 -9.31 6.19
CA ARG A 158 3.26 -10.39 6.64
C ARG A 158 2.68 -10.11 8.03
N GLY A 159 1.43 -10.52 8.23
CA GLY A 159 0.63 -10.22 9.40
C GLY A 159 -0.11 -8.88 9.35
N GLY A 160 0.42 -7.86 8.65
CA GLY A 160 -0.22 -6.54 8.50
C GLY A 160 -0.84 -6.29 7.12
N GLU A 161 -0.19 -6.77 6.05
CA GLU A 161 -0.55 -6.46 4.65
C GLU A 161 -1.01 -7.68 3.84
N ASP A 162 -1.09 -8.86 4.46
CA ASP A 162 -1.35 -10.14 3.77
C ASP A 162 -2.79 -10.65 3.89
N GLY A 163 -3.70 -9.82 4.39
CA GLY A 163 -5.10 -10.19 4.59
C GLY A 163 -5.41 -10.77 5.97
N THR A 164 -4.40 -11.16 6.77
CA THR A 164 -4.61 -11.75 8.09
C THR A 164 -5.24 -10.76 9.07
N LEU A 165 -4.60 -9.60 9.23
CA LEU A 165 -5.12 -8.50 10.06
C LEU A 165 -6.48 -8.01 9.54
N GLN A 166 -6.62 -7.86 8.23
CA GLN A 166 -7.86 -7.42 7.62
C GLN A 166 -9.00 -8.38 7.98
N GLY A 167 -8.76 -9.70 7.92
CA GLY A 167 -9.74 -10.71 8.32
C GLY A 167 -10.16 -10.58 9.77
N LEU A 168 -9.21 -10.33 10.69
CA LEU A 168 -9.54 -10.03 12.08
C LEU A 168 -10.43 -8.78 12.20
N LEU A 169 -10.06 -7.69 11.53
CA LEU A 169 -10.77 -6.42 11.59
C LEU A 169 -12.19 -6.52 11.01
N GLU A 170 -12.40 -7.32 9.95
CA GLU A 170 -13.73 -7.67 9.44
C GLU A 170 -14.56 -8.41 10.50
N LEU A 171 -13.99 -9.42 11.17
CA LEU A 171 -14.70 -10.23 12.17
C LEU A 171 -15.14 -9.39 13.38
N ILE A 172 -14.27 -8.50 13.86
CA ILE A 172 -14.64 -7.59 14.96
C ILE A 172 -15.46 -6.38 14.47
N GLN A 173 -15.68 -6.24 13.16
CA GLN A 173 -16.38 -5.13 12.52
C GLN A 173 -15.77 -3.77 12.89
N LEU A 174 -14.45 -3.66 12.79
CA LEU A 174 -13.72 -2.41 12.98
C LEU A 174 -13.27 -1.90 11.61
N PRO A 175 -13.85 -0.80 11.09
CA PRO A 175 -13.44 -0.23 9.80
C PRO A 175 -11.94 0.08 9.78
N TYR A 176 -11.30 -0.19 8.64
CA TYR A 176 -9.86 -0.01 8.49
C TYR A 176 -9.46 0.58 7.15
N THR A 177 -8.26 1.17 7.09
CA THR A 177 -7.69 1.72 5.86
C THR A 177 -7.05 0.65 4.99
N GLY A 178 -7.08 0.86 3.67
CA GLY A 178 -6.40 -0.01 2.70
C GLY A 178 -7.27 -1.15 2.18
N SER A 179 -6.64 -2.06 1.44
CA SER A 179 -7.31 -3.16 0.73
C SER A 179 -7.97 -4.16 1.68
N GLY A 180 -9.07 -4.78 1.22
CA GLY A 180 -9.72 -5.88 1.94
C GLY A 180 -8.95 -7.20 1.85
N VAL A 181 -9.39 -8.20 2.61
CA VAL A 181 -8.72 -9.51 2.81
C VAL A 181 -8.12 -10.10 1.54
N MET A 182 -8.95 -10.34 0.51
CA MET A 182 -8.51 -11.00 -0.71
C MET A 182 -7.45 -10.18 -1.46
N ALA A 183 -7.68 -8.87 -1.61
CA ALA A 183 -6.77 -8.01 -2.34
C ALA A 183 -5.42 -7.90 -1.64
N SER A 184 -5.40 -7.77 -0.32
CA SER A 184 -4.17 -7.78 0.50
C SER A 184 -3.41 -9.11 0.36
N ALA A 185 -4.10 -10.25 0.53
CA ALA A 185 -3.49 -11.58 0.40
C ALA A 185 -2.88 -11.85 -0.99
N ILE A 186 -3.59 -11.47 -2.05
CA ILE A 186 -3.09 -11.64 -3.42
C ILE A 186 -1.90 -10.71 -3.68
N SER A 187 -1.98 -9.44 -3.25
CA SER A 187 -0.95 -8.44 -3.51
C SER A 187 0.37 -8.76 -2.81
N MET A 188 0.30 -9.36 -1.62
CA MET A 188 1.48 -9.85 -0.91
C MET A 188 2.15 -11.03 -1.65
N ASP A 189 1.38 -11.86 -2.36
CA ASP A 189 1.87 -13.03 -3.09
C ASP A 189 2.21 -12.69 -4.55
N LYS A 190 3.48 -12.38 -4.82
CA LYS A 190 3.98 -11.98 -6.14
C LYS A 190 3.73 -13.01 -7.24
N VAL A 191 3.78 -14.31 -6.92
CA VAL A 191 3.50 -15.38 -7.87
C VAL A 191 2.02 -15.37 -8.27
N ARG A 192 1.11 -15.34 -7.28
CA ARG A 192 -0.33 -15.31 -7.54
C ARG A 192 -0.76 -14.01 -8.22
N SER A 193 -0.18 -12.87 -7.83
CA SER A 193 -0.38 -11.59 -8.51
C SER A 193 0.00 -11.64 -9.99
N LYS A 194 1.17 -12.20 -10.32
CA LYS A 194 1.62 -12.37 -11.71
C LYS A 194 0.67 -13.27 -12.51
N LEU A 195 0.24 -14.40 -11.95
CA LEU A 195 -0.72 -15.30 -12.59
C LEU A 195 -2.06 -14.59 -12.85
N LEU A 196 -2.58 -13.84 -11.89
CA LEU A 196 -3.82 -13.08 -12.03
C LEU A 196 -3.70 -12.01 -13.12
N TRP A 197 -2.57 -11.30 -13.15
CA TRP A 197 -2.29 -10.29 -14.18
C TRP A 197 -2.19 -10.91 -15.58
N GLN A 198 -1.46 -12.03 -15.72
CA GLN A 198 -1.38 -12.77 -16.99
C GLN A 198 -2.75 -13.24 -17.46
N GLY A 199 -3.56 -13.84 -16.57
CA GLY A 199 -4.91 -14.27 -16.89
C GLY A 199 -5.84 -13.12 -17.30
N ALA A 200 -5.56 -11.90 -16.83
CA ALA A 200 -6.28 -10.69 -17.20
C ALA A 200 -5.69 -9.95 -18.41
N GLY A 201 -4.69 -10.52 -19.09
CA GLY A 201 -4.03 -9.91 -20.25
C GLY A 201 -3.14 -8.70 -19.92
N LEU A 202 -2.73 -8.53 -18.65
CA LEU A 202 -1.81 -7.48 -18.26
C LEU A 202 -0.35 -7.91 -18.51
N PRO A 203 0.52 -6.98 -18.97
CA PRO A 203 1.92 -7.31 -19.19
C PRO A 203 2.61 -7.65 -17.87
N VAL A 204 3.33 -8.77 -17.85
CA VAL A 204 4.22 -9.14 -16.74
C VAL A 204 5.56 -9.58 -17.31
N ALA A 205 6.65 -9.24 -16.60
CA ALA A 205 7.97 -9.75 -16.96
C ALA A 205 7.99 -11.29 -16.89
N PRO A 206 8.61 -11.98 -17.87
CA PRO A 206 8.84 -13.43 -17.83
C PRO A 206 9.47 -13.86 -16.50
N TRP A 207 9.07 -15.03 -16.00
CA TRP A 207 9.45 -15.49 -14.67
C TRP A 207 9.37 -17.00 -14.56
N VAL A 208 10.12 -17.56 -13.60
CA VAL A 208 10.01 -18.94 -13.13
C VAL A 208 9.80 -18.89 -11.62
N ALA A 209 8.86 -19.67 -11.06
CA ALA A 209 8.77 -19.84 -9.61
C ALA A 209 9.36 -21.18 -9.19
N LEU A 210 10.04 -21.14 -8.06
CA LEU A 210 10.58 -22.30 -7.38
C LEU A 210 10.02 -22.36 -5.98
N THR A 211 9.58 -23.54 -5.58
CA THR A 211 9.35 -23.84 -4.16
C THR A 211 10.67 -24.25 -3.50
N ARG A 212 10.77 -24.06 -2.19
CA ARG A 212 11.94 -24.53 -1.41
C ARG A 212 12.17 -26.03 -1.57
N SER A 213 11.10 -26.82 -1.68
CA SER A 213 11.19 -28.26 -1.90
C SER A 213 11.82 -28.60 -3.26
N GLN A 214 11.43 -27.91 -4.32
CA GLN A 214 12.02 -28.11 -5.66
C GLN A 214 13.50 -27.71 -5.68
N PHE A 215 13.85 -26.61 -5.02
CA PHE A 215 15.24 -26.18 -4.94
C PHE A 215 16.10 -27.20 -4.17
N ASN A 216 15.63 -27.67 -3.01
CA ASN A 216 16.37 -28.63 -2.17
C ASN A 216 16.50 -30.02 -2.81
N ALA A 217 15.54 -30.44 -3.64
CA ALA A 217 15.58 -31.72 -4.34
C ALA A 217 16.54 -31.72 -5.55
N GLY A 218 17.10 -30.56 -5.90
CA GLY A 218 17.79 -30.34 -7.16
C GLY A 218 16.81 -29.97 -8.29
N LEU A 219 17.18 -28.97 -9.07
CA LEU A 219 16.33 -28.49 -10.17
C LEU A 219 16.24 -29.55 -11.28
N THR A 220 15.03 -29.79 -11.77
CA THR A 220 14.82 -30.66 -12.94
C THR A 220 15.41 -30.01 -14.19
N ALA A 221 15.74 -30.82 -15.20
CA ALA A 221 16.25 -30.32 -16.48
C ALA A 221 15.29 -29.32 -17.16
N GLU A 222 13.98 -29.56 -17.03
CA GLU A 222 12.94 -28.66 -17.54
C GLU A 222 12.98 -27.29 -16.87
N VAL A 223 13.05 -27.26 -15.53
CA VAL A 223 13.14 -26.01 -14.76
C VAL A 223 14.44 -25.26 -15.07
N ALA A 224 15.56 -25.98 -15.18
CA ALA A 224 16.83 -25.38 -15.58
C ALA A 224 16.75 -24.73 -16.96
N GLN A 225 16.13 -25.42 -17.95
CA GLN A 225 15.93 -24.88 -19.28
C GLN A 225 15.03 -23.63 -19.28
N GLN A 226 13.96 -23.62 -18.49
CA GLN A 226 13.11 -22.44 -18.33
C GLN A 226 13.89 -21.24 -17.77
N ILE A 227 14.76 -21.46 -16.78
CA ILE A 227 15.61 -20.41 -16.23
C ILE A 227 16.60 -19.91 -17.28
N THR A 228 17.26 -20.80 -18.01
CA THR A 228 18.20 -20.42 -19.09
C THR A 228 17.51 -19.59 -20.17
N ALA A 229 16.26 -19.91 -20.52
CA ALA A 229 15.48 -19.17 -21.51
C ALA A 229 15.15 -17.73 -21.11
N LEU A 230 15.21 -17.38 -19.82
CA LEU A 230 15.01 -16.00 -19.35
C LEU A 230 16.20 -15.08 -19.68
N GLY A 231 17.40 -15.63 -19.87
CA GLY A 231 18.64 -14.86 -20.07
C GLY A 231 19.17 -14.22 -18.78
N LEU A 232 20.36 -13.61 -18.85
CA LEU A 232 21.01 -12.88 -17.74
C LEU A 232 21.08 -11.37 -18.05
N PRO A 233 21.09 -10.49 -17.02
CA PRO A 233 21.04 -10.81 -15.59
C PRO A 233 19.64 -11.19 -15.08
N LEU A 234 19.57 -11.89 -13.95
CA LEU A 234 18.31 -12.26 -13.30
C LEU A 234 18.17 -11.58 -11.93
N ILE A 235 16.91 -11.31 -11.56
CA ILE A 235 16.54 -10.86 -10.21
C ILE A 235 15.84 -12.01 -9.49
N ILE A 236 16.40 -12.41 -8.35
CA ILE A 236 15.80 -13.40 -7.45
C ILE A 236 15.12 -12.66 -6.31
N LYS A 237 13.85 -13.01 -6.04
CA LYS A 237 13.06 -12.39 -4.97
C LYS A 237 12.13 -13.38 -4.28
N PRO A 238 11.94 -13.29 -2.95
CA PRO A 238 10.90 -14.03 -2.25
C PRO A 238 9.50 -13.66 -2.75
N SER A 239 8.58 -14.62 -2.77
CA SER A 239 7.22 -14.37 -3.24
C SER A 239 6.41 -13.47 -2.31
N ARG A 240 6.72 -13.43 -1.00
CA ARG A 240 5.87 -12.82 0.05
C ARG A 240 6.64 -11.93 1.04
N GLU A 241 7.70 -11.28 0.58
CA GLU A 241 8.45 -10.27 1.36
C GLU A 241 8.43 -8.91 0.66
N GLY A 242 8.52 -7.83 1.44
CA GLY A 242 8.69 -6.46 0.97
C GLY A 242 10.12 -5.91 1.16
N SER A 243 10.27 -4.60 0.97
CA SER A 243 11.50 -3.80 1.21
C SER A 243 12.84 -4.42 0.82
N SER A 244 12.89 -5.06 -0.35
CA SER A 244 14.13 -5.60 -0.92
C SER A 244 14.84 -6.66 -0.05
N VAL A 245 14.15 -7.23 0.94
CA VAL A 245 14.69 -8.26 1.82
C VAL A 245 14.94 -9.55 1.03
N GLY A 246 16.19 -10.03 1.02
CA GLY A 246 16.59 -11.28 0.36
C GLY A 246 16.77 -11.18 -1.16
N HIS A 247 17.00 -9.99 -1.70
CA HIS A 247 17.32 -9.79 -3.12
C HIS A 247 18.78 -10.16 -3.40
N VAL A 248 19.02 -10.85 -4.52
CA VAL A 248 20.35 -11.16 -5.03
C VAL A 248 20.34 -10.89 -6.53
N GLU A 249 21.26 -10.05 -7.00
CA GLU A 249 21.59 -9.89 -8.42
C GLU A 249 22.63 -10.95 -8.80
N SER A 250 22.39 -11.65 -9.91
CA SER A 250 23.30 -12.66 -10.46
C SER A 250 23.51 -12.46 -11.95
#